data_AF-A0AAV5CZ94-F1
#
_entry.id   AF-A0AAV5CZ94-F1
#
_cell.length_a   1.000
_cell.length_b   1.000
_cell.length_c   1.000
_cell.angle_alpha   90.00
_cell.angle_beta   90.00
_cell.angle_gamma   90.00
#
_symmetry.space_group_name_H-M   'P 1'
#
loop_
_entity.id
_entity.type
_entity.pdbx_description
1 polymer ?
#
loop_
_entity_poly.entity_id
_entity_poly.type
_entity_poly.pdbx_seq_one_letter_code
_entity_poly.pdbx_strand_id
1 'polypeptide(L)'
;MCHAVKRLFCGMGVHPTVHELDLDPRGRDLERALACLLGGAAAPVVPVVFIGGRLVGAMDRVMAAHINGSLVPLLKEAGALWL
;
A
#
# COMPACT_ATOMS: atom_id res chain seq x y z
N MET A 1 -8.40 -7.17 -6.14
CA MET A 1 -7.40 -6.12 -6.48
C MET A 1 -6.17 -6.16 -5.59
N CYS A 2 -6.29 -6.43 -4.28
CA CYS A 2 -5.15 -6.55 -3.34
C CYS A 2 -4.06 -7.55 -3.79
N HIS A 3 -4.45 -8.66 -4.43
CA HIS A 3 -3.49 -9.66 -4.95
C HIS A 3 -2.50 -9.09 -5.97
N ALA A 4 -2.89 -8.10 -6.78
CA ALA A 4 -1.99 -7.52 -7.78
C ALA A 4 -0.87 -6.71 -7.13
N VAL A 5 -1.17 -5.92 -6.08
CA VAL A 5 -0.14 -5.21 -5.30
C VAL A 5 0.77 -6.17 -4.55
N LYS A 6 0.22 -7.24 -3.95
CA LYS A 6 1.03 -8.28 -3.31
C LYS A 6 2.01 -8.90 -4.30
N ARG A 7 1.52 -9.30 -5.49
CA ARG A 7 2.37 -9.89 -6.54
C ARG A 7 3.40 -8.90 -7.08
N LEU A 8 3.06 -7.62 -7.20
CA LEU A 8 4.00 -6.58 -7.62
C LEU A 8 5.17 -6.49 -6.64
N PHE A 9 4.91 -6.34 -5.34
CA PHE A 9 5.97 -6.27 -4.33
C PHE A 9 6.79 -7.57 -4.25
N CYS A 10 6.13 -8.73 -4.21
CA CYS A 10 6.84 -10.02 -4.22
C CYS A 10 7.70 -10.20 -5.48
N GLY A 11 7.21 -9.76 -6.65
CA GLY A 11 7.95 -9.81 -7.91
C GLY A 11 9.19 -8.89 -7.95
N MET A 12 9.18 -7.81 -7.15
CA MET A 12 10.34 -6.95 -6.94
C MET A 12 11.30 -7.47 -5.85
N GLY A 13 11.03 -8.63 -5.25
CA GLY A 13 11.83 -9.18 -4.15
C GLY A 13 11.54 -8.57 -2.77
N VAL A 14 10.45 -7.82 -2.64
CA VAL A 14 10.00 -7.23 -1.38
C VAL A 14 9.06 -8.20 -0.66
N HIS A 15 9.16 -8.28 0.67
CA HIS A 15 8.21 -9.03 1.51
C HIS A 15 7.22 -8.06 2.21
N PRO A 16 6.03 -7.79 1.62
CA PRO A 16 5.07 -6.89 2.24
C PRO A 16 4.33 -7.54 3.41
N THR A 17 4.16 -6.80 4.50
CA THR A 17 3.18 -7.16 5.54
C THR A 17 1.79 -6.78 5.05
N VAL A 18 0.84 -7.71 5.12
CA VAL A 18 -0.54 -7.52 4.65
C VAL A 18 -1.49 -7.59 5.85
N HIS A 19 -2.34 -6.58 5.99
CA HIS A 19 -3.45 -6.58 6.93
C HIS A 19 -4.76 -6.75 6.16
N GLU A 20 -5.44 -7.88 6.38
CA GLU A 20 -6.76 -8.17 5.79
C GLU A 20 -7.84 -7.54 6.67
N LEU A 21 -8.38 -6.40 6.24
CA LEU A 21 -9.34 -5.61 7.02
C LEU A 21 -10.67 -6.32 7.23
N ASP A 22 -11.07 -7.17 6.29
CA ASP A 22 -12.28 -8.00 6.35
C ASP A 22 -12.23 -9.08 7.43
N LEU A 23 -11.02 -9.44 7.88
CA LEU A 23 -10.79 -10.40 8.95
C LEU A 23 -10.51 -9.75 10.31
N ASP A 24 -10.30 -8.44 10.35
CA ASP A 24 -10.04 -7.69 11.59
C ASP A 24 -11.39 -7.26 12.23
N PRO A 25 -11.62 -7.54 13.53
CA PRO A 25 -12.81 -7.06 14.24
C PRO A 25 -13.00 -5.53 14.19
N ARG A 26 -11.91 -4.78 14.00
CA ARG A 26 -11.86 -3.31 13.88
C ARG A 26 -11.78 -2.84 12.43
N GLY A 27 -11.95 -3.75 11.46
CA GLY A 27 -11.79 -3.49 10.03
C GLY A 27 -12.53 -2.25 9.55
N ARG A 28 -13.80 -2.12 9.94
CA ARG A 28 -14.65 -0.98 9.54
C ARG A 28 -14.15 0.37 10.05
N ASP A 29 -13.62 0.41 11.27
CA ASP A 29 -13.04 1.63 11.84
C ASP A 29 -11.72 1.97 11.14
N LEU A 30 -10.92 0.96 10.82
CA LEU A 30 -9.67 1.13 10.09
C LEU A 30 -9.90 1.59 8.65
N GLU A 31 -10.87 1.03 7.93
CA GLU A 31 -11.29 1.51 6.61
C GLU A 31 -11.70 2.99 6.65
N ARG A 32 -12.49 3.38 7.65
CA ARG A 32 -12.92 4.77 7.82
C ARG A 32 -11.75 5.71 8.12
N ALA A 33 -10.81 5.30 8.97
CA ALA A 33 -9.60 6.06 9.25
C ALA A 33 -8.72 6.21 7.99
N LEU A 34 -8.56 5.15 7.22
CA LEU A 34 -7.83 5.17 5.95
C LEU A 34 -8.52 6.07 4.92
N ALA A 35 -9.87 6.14 4.89
CA ALA A 35 -10.63 7.06 4.04
C ALA A 35 -10.26 8.51 4.33
N CYS A 36 -10.26 8.87 5.62
CA CYS A 36 -9.90 10.20 6.08
C CYS A 36 -8.45 10.55 5.72
N LEU A 37 -7.51 9.62 5.87
CA LEU A 37 -6.10 9.84 5.50
C LEU A 37 -5.90 10.08 4.00
N LEU A 38 -6.73 9.45 3.16
CA LEU A 38 -6.69 9.61 1.70
C LEU A 38 -7.49 10.84 1.21
N GLY A 39 -8.10 11.61 2.12
CA GLY A 39 -8.85 12.83 1.81
C GLY A 39 -10.24 12.59 1.21
N GLY A 40 -10.82 11.39 1.40
CA GLY A 40 -12.11 11.00 0.85
C GLY A 40 -13.19 10.72 1.92
N ALA A 41 -14.45 11.06 1.60
CA ALA A 41 -15.63 10.67 2.38
C ALA A 41 -16.14 9.25 2.02
N ALA A 42 -15.71 8.71 0.88
CA ALA A 42 -16.00 7.34 0.47
C ALA A 42 -14.91 6.40 0.98
N ALA A 43 -15.31 5.21 1.48
CA ALA A 43 -14.39 4.20 1.99
C ALA A 43 -13.26 3.93 0.98
N PRO A 44 -12.01 3.80 1.44
CA PRO A 44 -10.90 3.56 0.53
C PRO A 44 -11.05 2.13 0.02
N VAL A 45 -11.11 2.00 -1.31
CA VAL A 45 -11.09 0.70 -1.94
C VAL A 45 -9.69 0.14 -1.71
N VAL A 46 -9.57 -0.84 -0.81
CA VAL A 46 -8.34 -1.60 -0.59
C VAL A 46 -7.74 -2.03 -1.93
N PRO A 47 -6.40 -2.01 -2.09
CA PRO A 47 -5.38 -1.85 -1.06
C PRO A 47 -4.99 -0.39 -0.77
N VAL A 48 -4.56 -0.13 0.47
CA VAL A 48 -3.83 1.08 0.87
C VAL A 48 -2.41 0.67 1.28
N VAL A 49 -1.40 1.37 0.76
CA VAL A 49 0.01 0.99 0.90
C VAL A 49 0.79 2.05 1.67
N PHE A 50 1.57 1.57 2.63
CA PHE A 50 2.55 2.34 3.37
C PHE A 50 3.95 1.79 3.09
N ILE A 51 4.94 2.67 2.93
CA ILE A 51 6.35 2.29 2.73
C ILE A 51 7.20 3.14 3.68
N GLY A 52 8.05 2.51 4.50
CA GLY A 52 8.88 3.21 5.48
C GLY A 52 8.07 4.07 6.48
N GLY A 53 6.85 3.64 6.83
CA GLY A 53 5.93 4.40 7.69
C GLY A 53 5.18 5.54 7.01
N ARG A 54 5.40 5.79 5.71
CA ARG A 54 4.75 6.87 4.95
C ARG A 54 3.61 6.32 4.10
N LEU A 55 2.47 7.03 4.07
CA LEU A 55 1.34 6.72 3.20
C LEU A 55 1.71 7.01 1.74
N VAL A 56 1.78 5.97 0.91
CA VAL A 56 2.00 6.10 -0.54
C VAL A 56 0.66 6.33 -1.25
N GLY A 57 -0.37 5.59 -0.84
CA GLY A 57 -1.74 5.77 -1.32
C GLY A 57 -2.43 4.46 -1.64
N ALA A 58 -3.48 4.56 -2.47
CA ALA A 58 -4.18 3.41 -3.01
C ALA A 58 -3.45 2.83 -4.24
N MET A 59 -4.07 1.83 -4.88
CA MET A 59 -3.51 1.11 -6.04
C MET A 59 -3.03 2.05 -7.17
N ASP A 60 -3.81 3.06 -7.53
CA ASP A 60 -3.51 4.01 -8.61
C ASP A 60 -2.17 4.73 -8.39
N ARG A 61 -1.93 5.23 -7.18
CA ARG A 61 -0.68 5.90 -6.83
C ARG A 61 0.50 4.93 -6.78
N VAL A 62 0.30 3.72 -6.28
CA VAL A 62 1.34 2.68 -6.25
C VAL A 62 1.75 2.29 -7.67
N MET A 63 0.79 2.11 -8.58
CA MET A 63 1.07 1.80 -9.97
C MET A 63 1.73 2.99 -10.69
N ALA A 64 1.29 4.22 -10.44
CA ALA A 64 1.95 5.41 -10.97
C ALA A 64 3.42 5.51 -10.53
N ALA A 65 3.69 5.24 -9.24
CA ALA A 65 5.05 5.20 -8.69
C ALA A 65 5.90 4.07 -9.30
N HIS A 66 5.29 2.93 -9.61
CA HIS A 66 5.99 1.84 -10.30
C HIS A 66 6.34 2.22 -11.74
N ILE A 67 5.39 2.79 -12.49
CA ILE A 67 5.56 3.18 -13.90
C ILE A 67 6.59 4.30 -14.05
N ASN A 68 6.58 5.30 -13.17
CA ASN A 68 7.52 6.42 -13.21
C ASN A 68 8.88 6.11 -12.56
N GLY A 69 9.08 4.89 -12.04
CA GLY A 69 10.32 4.42 -11.44
C GLY A 69 10.62 4.93 -10.02
N SER A 70 9.77 5.78 -9.44
CA SER A 70 9.97 6.33 -8.07
C SER A 70 9.72 5.31 -6.95
N LEU A 71 9.05 4.20 -7.24
CA LEU A 71 8.78 3.15 -6.26
C LEU A 71 10.05 2.45 -5.75
N VAL A 72 11.04 2.25 -6.63
CA VAL A 72 12.29 1.56 -6.28
C VAL A 72 13.12 2.36 -5.26
N PRO A 73 13.40 3.67 -5.47
CA PRO A 73 14.04 4.51 -4.45
C PRO A 73 13.34 4.47 -3.10
N LEU A 74 12.00 4.58 -3.06
CA LEU A 74 11.23 4.54 -1.81
C LEU A 74 11.42 3.21 -1.06
N LEU A 75 11.47 2.09 -1.78
CA LEU A 75 11.70 0.78 -1.18
C LEU A 75 13.12 0.61 -0.65
N LYS A 76 14.13 1.17 -1.35
CA LYS A 76 15.52 1.17 -0.87
C LYS A 76 15.68 2.01 0.38
N GLU A 77 15.11 3.23 0.40
CA GLU A 77 15.13 4.12 1.57
C GLU A 77 14.46 3.47 2.79
N ALA A 78 13.40 2.69 2.57
CA ALA A 78 12.72 1.94 3.63
C ALA A 78 13.44 0.65 4.05
N GLY A 79 14.57 0.30 3.43
CA GLY A 79 15.29 -0.96 3.69
C GLY A 79 14.56 -2.21 3.22
N ALA A 80 13.51 -2.05 2.40
CA ALA A 80 12.69 -3.13 1.88
C ALA A 80 13.29 -3.80 0.64
N LEU A 81 14.28 -3.16 0.01
CA LEU A 81 14.97 -3.63 -1.18
C LEU A 81 16.48 -3.32 -1.08
N TRP A 82 17.33 -4.30 -1.41
CA TRP A 82 18.79 -4.25 -1.18
C TRP A 82 19.66 -4.19 -2.45
N LEU A 83 19.06 -4.16 -3.65
CA LEU A 83 19.76 -3.93 -4.92
C LEU A 83 20.13 -2.45 -5.11
#